data_AF-A0A2G6DRS9-F1
#
_entry.id   AF-A0A2G6DRS9-F1
#
_cell.length_a   1.000
_cell.length_b   1.000
_cell.length_c   1.000
_cell.angle_alpha   90.00
_cell.angle_beta   90.00
_cell.angle_gamma   90.00
#
_symmetry.space_group_name_H-M   'P 1'
#
loop_
_entity.id
_entity.type
_entity.pdbx_description
1 polymer ?
#
loop_
_entity_poly.entity_id
_entity_poly.type
_entity_poly.pdbx_seq_one_letter_code
_entity_poly.pdbx_strand_id
1 'polypeptide(L)'
;MTSTENLTKHIEALEEKRLSVFFHMQEIASELNGRLYNYNMYVGISAIIVLLSTLLFKDVDIFIVLWSKIFAIISMIIAFVQHLHVLDRNSTKMYENIRTIYKSYDDEYVVLRKFNSGEINEELIRQYYIDKSKELDRYSYNITTPDWFTWIALSLLIASIILLTLA
;
A
#
# COMPACT_ATOMS: atom_id res chain seq x y z
N MET A 1 -34.16 -31.66 6.68
CA MET A 1 -32.87 -31.01 7.01
C MET A 1 -33.17 -29.53 7.17
N THR A 2 -32.90 -29.02 8.36
CA THR A 2 -33.46 -27.79 8.94
C THR A 2 -32.76 -26.54 8.41
N SER A 3 -33.51 -25.49 8.07
CA SER A 3 -33.01 -24.20 7.54
C SER A 3 -31.87 -23.58 8.36
N THR A 4 -31.80 -23.88 9.66
CA THR A 4 -30.71 -23.52 10.56
C THR A 4 -29.33 -24.01 10.10
N GLU A 5 -29.23 -25.20 9.52
CA GLU A 5 -27.95 -25.78 9.10
C GLU A 5 -27.36 -25.08 7.86
N ASN A 6 -28.23 -24.57 6.97
CA ASN A 6 -27.82 -23.76 5.83
C ASN A 6 -27.42 -22.34 6.25
N LEU A 7 -28.13 -21.78 7.24
CA LEU A 7 -27.83 -20.46 7.80
C LEU A 7 -26.46 -20.46 8.49
N THR A 8 -26.15 -21.50 9.27
CA THR A 8 -24.83 -21.65 9.91
C THR A 8 -23.70 -21.70 8.90
N LYS A 9 -23.84 -22.47 7.81
CA LYS A 9 -22.83 -22.52 6.75
C LYS A 9 -22.63 -21.19 6.03
N HIS A 10 -23.70 -20.39 5.89
CA HIS A 10 -23.58 -19.05 5.32
C HIS A 10 -22.84 -18.09 6.26
N ILE A 11 -23.10 -18.17 7.56
CA ILE A 11 -22.37 -17.40 8.58
C ILE A 11 -20.89 -17.80 8.59
N GLU A 12 -20.57 -19.09 8.54
CA GLU A 12 -19.17 -19.57 8.46
C GLU A 12 -18.46 -19.07 7.20
N ALA A 13 -19.12 -19.14 6.02
CA ALA A 13 -18.56 -18.62 4.77
C ALA A 13 -18.33 -17.10 4.79
N LEU A 14 -19.14 -16.36 5.57
CA LEU A 14 -18.95 -14.93 5.80
C LEU A 14 -17.79 -14.64 6.73
N GLU A 15 -17.63 -15.41 7.81
CA GLU A 15 -16.49 -15.30 8.71
C GLU A 15 -15.17 -15.57 7.97
N GLU A 16 -15.14 -16.60 7.12
CA GLU A 16 -13.98 -16.91 6.28
C GLU A 16 -13.65 -15.77 5.31
N LYS A 17 -14.67 -15.15 4.69
CA LYS A 17 -14.47 -13.98 3.82
C LYS A 17 -14.01 -12.75 4.59
N ARG A 18 -14.51 -12.51 5.81
CA ARG A 18 -14.01 -11.41 6.67
C ARG A 18 -12.55 -11.60 7.02
N LEU A 19 -12.17 -12.82 7.36
CA LEU A 19 -10.79 -13.19 7.66
C LEU A 19 -9.89 -12.96 6.44
N SER A 20 -10.37 -13.35 5.26
CA SER A 20 -9.68 -13.12 3.99
C SER A 20 -9.46 -11.63 3.68
N VAL A 21 -10.51 -10.81 3.82
CA VAL A 21 -10.39 -9.34 3.64
C VAL A 21 -9.43 -8.73 4.66
N PHE A 22 -9.46 -9.19 5.91
CA PHE A 22 -8.53 -8.72 6.95
C PHE A 22 -7.08 -9.06 6.62
N PHE A 23 -6.79 -10.31 6.26
CA PHE A 23 -5.43 -10.72 5.87
C PHE A 23 -4.94 -9.97 4.62
N HIS A 24 -5.82 -9.75 3.65
CA HIS A 24 -5.44 -8.98 2.47
C HIS A 24 -5.15 -7.51 2.79
N MET A 25 -5.87 -6.89 3.72
CA MET A 25 -5.55 -5.54 4.19
C MET A 25 -4.20 -5.48 4.93
N GLN A 26 -3.85 -6.53 5.68
CA GLN A 26 -2.52 -6.62 6.29
C GLN A 26 -1.42 -6.78 5.24
N GLU A 27 -1.66 -7.56 4.20
CA GLU A 27 -0.73 -7.74 3.08
C GLU A 27 -0.48 -6.40 2.37
N ILE A 28 -1.54 -5.63 2.08
CA ILE A 28 -1.43 -4.28 1.52
C ILE A 28 -0.62 -3.37 2.45
N ALA A 29 -0.93 -3.35 3.75
CA ALA A 29 -0.19 -2.54 4.72
C ALA A 29 1.30 -2.93 4.79
N SER A 30 1.60 -4.22 4.70
CA SER A 30 2.96 -4.77 4.65
C SER A 30 3.69 -4.34 3.39
N GLU A 31 3.06 -4.47 2.21
CA GLU A 31 3.62 -4.06 0.93
C GLU A 31 3.89 -2.55 0.89
N LEU A 32 2.96 -1.74 1.43
CA LEU A 32 3.12 -0.30 1.55
C LEU A 32 4.30 0.06 2.46
N ASN A 33 4.41 -0.57 3.62
CA ASN A 33 5.56 -0.38 4.52
C ASN A 33 6.87 -0.77 3.84
N GLY A 34 6.91 -1.85 3.07
CA GLY A 34 8.07 -2.26 2.28
C GLY A 34 8.47 -1.21 1.24
N ARG A 35 7.50 -0.65 0.50
CA ARG A 35 7.76 0.42 -0.47
C ARG A 35 8.26 1.70 0.20
N LEU A 36 7.62 2.12 1.28
CA LEU A 36 8.04 3.29 2.07
C LEU A 36 9.45 3.12 2.63
N TYR A 37 9.78 1.92 3.12
CA TYR A 37 11.13 1.58 3.57
C TYR A 37 12.16 1.75 2.45
N ASN A 38 11.88 1.24 1.25
CA ASN A 38 12.77 1.38 0.10
C ASN A 38 13.01 2.85 -0.28
N TYR A 39 11.96 3.68 -0.32
CA TYR A 39 12.12 5.11 -0.63
C TYR A 39 12.90 5.84 0.46
N ASN A 40 12.62 5.56 1.74
CA ASN A 40 13.38 6.13 2.86
C ASN A 40 14.86 5.73 2.79
N MET A 41 15.14 4.49 2.40
CA MET A 41 16.51 4.01 2.20
C MET A 41 17.22 4.78 1.07
N TYR A 42 16.56 5.01 -0.07
CA TYR A 42 17.15 5.79 -1.17
C TYR A 42 17.43 7.24 -0.77
N VAL A 43 16.51 7.88 -0.04
CA VAL A 43 16.71 9.22 0.52
C VAL A 43 17.92 9.23 1.46
N GLY A 44 18.00 8.25 2.37
CA GLY A 44 19.11 8.12 3.33
C GLY A 44 20.47 7.91 2.66
N ILE A 45 20.58 6.99 1.71
CA ILE A 45 21.83 6.72 0.99
C ILE A 45 22.23 7.96 0.18
N SER A 46 21.28 8.61 -0.50
CA SER A 46 21.54 9.84 -1.25
C SER A 46 22.08 10.96 -0.36
N ALA A 47 21.50 11.15 0.82
CA ALA A 47 21.95 12.15 1.79
C ALA A 47 23.37 11.84 2.31
N ILE A 48 23.67 10.56 2.60
CA ILE A 48 25.00 10.12 2.99
C ILE A 48 26.01 10.43 1.89
N ILE A 49 25.69 10.14 0.63
CA ILE A 49 26.56 10.45 -0.51
C ILE A 49 26.85 11.96 -0.58
N VAL A 50 25.83 12.82 -0.46
CA VAL A 50 26.00 14.29 -0.48
C VAL A 50 26.89 14.78 0.67
N LEU A 51 26.73 14.21 1.87
CA LEU A 51 27.53 14.57 3.05
C LEU A 51 28.98 14.10 2.91
N LEU A 52 29.20 12.84 2.57
CA LEU A 52 30.54 12.25 2.42
C LEU A 52 31.34 12.90 1.29
N SER A 53 30.68 13.18 0.16
CA SER A 53 31.27 13.92 -0.96
C SER A 53 31.62 15.37 -0.61
N THR A 54 31.13 15.92 0.50
CA THR A 54 31.51 17.25 1.00
C THR A 54 32.66 17.19 2.02
N LEU A 55 32.79 16.09 2.75
CA LEU A 55 33.75 15.96 3.85
C LEU A 55 35.05 15.27 3.44
N LEU A 56 35.00 14.26 2.57
CA LEU A 56 36.13 13.34 2.33
C LEU A 56 36.93 13.64 1.06
N PHE A 57 36.39 14.40 0.11
CA PHE A 57 36.93 14.56 -1.24
C PHE A 57 37.45 15.98 -1.51
N LYS A 58 38.28 16.52 -0.60
CA LYS A 58 38.80 17.90 -0.70
C LYS A 58 39.89 18.08 -1.77
N ASP A 59 40.62 17.00 -2.09
CA ASP A 59 41.75 17.02 -3.02
C ASP A 59 41.47 16.23 -4.31
N VAL A 60 40.20 15.97 -4.59
CA VAL A 60 39.72 15.13 -5.70
C VAL A 60 39.12 16.01 -6.80
N ASP A 61 39.06 15.49 -8.04
CA ASP A 61 38.50 16.21 -9.19
C ASP A 61 37.12 16.80 -8.86
N ILE A 62 37.11 18.13 -8.77
CA ILE A 62 35.95 18.94 -8.40
C ILE A 62 34.75 18.65 -9.31
N PHE A 63 35.00 18.32 -10.59
CA PHE A 63 33.93 18.02 -11.55
C PHE A 63 33.25 16.69 -11.19
N ILE A 64 34.02 15.66 -10.86
CA ILE A 64 33.48 14.33 -10.52
C ILE A 64 32.65 14.40 -9.24
N VAL A 65 33.18 15.08 -8.21
CA VAL A 65 32.49 15.27 -6.92
C VAL A 65 31.21 16.09 -7.09
N LEU A 66 31.23 17.14 -7.92
CA LEU A 66 30.06 17.98 -8.20
C LEU A 66 28.93 17.20 -8.87
N TRP A 67 29.24 16.45 -9.94
CA TRP A 67 28.22 15.69 -10.67
C TRP A 67 27.66 14.53 -9.85
N SER A 68 28.49 13.87 -9.04
CA SER A 68 28.02 12.86 -8.09
C SER A 68 26.98 13.44 -7.11
N LYS A 69 27.23 14.63 -6.55
CA LYS A 69 26.28 15.32 -5.66
C LYS A 69 24.97 15.66 -6.37
N ILE A 70 25.05 16.19 -7.58
CA ILE A 70 23.85 16.53 -8.37
C ILE A 70 23.00 15.28 -8.58
N PHE A 71 23.60 14.15 -8.96
CA PHE A 71 22.86 12.90 -9.15
C PHE A 71 22.25 12.36 -7.87
N ALA A 72 22.97 12.41 -6.74
CA ALA A 72 22.43 12.03 -5.45
C ALA A 72 21.27 12.93 -5.01
N ILE A 73 21.37 14.25 -5.21
CA ILE A 73 20.30 15.20 -4.87
C ILE A 73 19.05 14.95 -5.72
N ILE A 74 19.20 14.74 -7.04
CA ILE A 74 18.06 14.46 -7.91
C ILE A 74 17.41 13.11 -7.53
N SER A 75 18.22 12.07 -7.26
CA SER A 75 17.73 10.78 -6.76
C SER A 75 16.94 10.93 -5.46
N MET A 76 17.45 11.71 -4.51
CA MET A 76 16.80 12.03 -3.25
C MET A 76 15.44 12.72 -3.45
N ILE A 77 15.37 13.73 -4.33
CA ILE A 77 14.12 14.43 -4.63
C ILE A 77 13.09 13.48 -5.23
N ILE A 78 13.48 12.66 -6.21
CA ILE A 78 12.57 11.69 -6.83
C ILE A 78 12.06 10.68 -5.78
N ALA A 79 12.96 10.10 -4.98
CA ALA A 79 12.59 9.15 -3.93
C ALA A 79 11.66 9.79 -2.89
N PHE A 80 11.89 11.06 -2.53
CA PHE A 80 11.04 11.79 -1.60
C PHE A 80 9.65 12.09 -2.18
N VAL A 81 9.55 12.51 -3.45
CA VAL A 81 8.26 12.70 -4.14
C VAL A 81 7.50 11.38 -4.23
N GLN A 82 8.18 10.26 -4.51
CA GLN A 82 7.57 8.93 -4.51
C GLN A 82 7.07 8.53 -3.12
N HIS A 83 7.86 8.81 -2.06
CA HIS A 83 7.45 8.58 -0.68
C HIS A 83 6.15 9.33 -0.35
N LEU A 84 6.10 10.64 -0.65
CA LEU A 84 4.88 11.44 -0.43
C LEU A 84 3.70 10.93 -1.25
N HIS A 85 3.93 10.55 -2.51
CA HIS A 85 2.87 10.01 -3.37
C HIS A 85 2.31 8.70 -2.86
N VAL A 86 3.17 7.79 -2.36
CA VAL A 86 2.74 6.53 -1.75
C VAL A 86 2.00 6.78 -0.45
N LEU A 87 2.43 7.73 0.38
CA LEU A 87 1.68 8.12 1.58
C LEU A 87 0.30 8.66 1.23
N ASP A 88 0.20 9.61 0.30
CA ASP A 88 -1.05 10.29 -0.04
C ASP A 88 -2.08 9.35 -0.70
N ARG A 89 -1.70 8.68 -1.79
CA ARG A 89 -2.63 7.79 -2.51
C ARG A 89 -3.03 6.58 -1.68
N ASN A 90 -2.10 5.99 -0.93
CA ASN A 90 -2.40 4.76 -0.23
C ASN A 90 -3.04 5.00 1.14
N SER A 91 -2.78 6.12 1.82
CA SER A 91 -3.56 6.50 3.00
C SER A 91 -5.02 6.76 2.65
N THR A 92 -5.28 7.45 1.53
CA THR A 92 -6.65 7.70 1.04
C THR A 92 -7.36 6.40 0.71
N LYS A 93 -6.72 5.50 -0.07
CA LYS A 93 -7.29 4.19 -0.38
C LYS A 93 -7.52 3.35 0.88
N MET A 94 -6.54 3.28 1.79
CA MET A 94 -6.67 2.52 3.03
C MET A 94 -7.82 3.06 3.90
N TYR A 95 -7.99 4.39 3.97
CA TYR A 95 -9.11 5.01 4.66
C TYR A 95 -10.46 4.67 4.01
N GLU A 96 -10.57 4.76 2.69
CA GLU A 96 -11.79 4.39 1.95
C GLU A 96 -12.15 2.91 2.18
N ASN A 97 -11.15 2.04 2.23
CA ASN A 97 -11.33 0.61 2.45
C ASN A 97 -11.79 0.31 3.86
N ILE A 98 -11.10 0.87 4.86
CA ILE A 98 -11.47 0.74 6.27
C ILE A 98 -12.90 1.27 6.46
N ARG A 99 -13.22 2.43 5.89
CA ARG A 99 -14.56 3.01 5.93
C ARG A 99 -15.60 2.11 5.28
N THR A 100 -15.29 1.49 4.15
CA THR A 100 -16.19 0.56 3.46
C THR A 100 -16.47 -0.68 4.30
N ILE A 101 -15.43 -1.24 4.94
CA ILE A 101 -15.56 -2.37 5.86
C ILE A 101 -16.42 -1.99 7.07
N TYR A 102 -16.15 -0.85 7.72
CA TYR A 102 -16.96 -0.37 8.84
C TYR A 102 -18.42 -0.16 8.45
N LYS A 103 -18.67 0.48 7.31
CA LYS A 103 -20.03 0.67 6.80
C LYS A 103 -20.73 -0.66 6.54
N SER A 104 -20.01 -1.67 6.01
CA SER A 104 -20.62 -2.98 5.80
C SER A 104 -21.02 -3.66 7.11
N TYR A 105 -20.28 -3.44 8.21
CA TYR A 105 -20.65 -3.93 9.53
C TYR A 105 -21.94 -3.28 10.06
N ASP A 106 -22.06 -1.96 9.93
CA ASP A 106 -23.27 -1.24 10.34
C ASP A 106 -24.50 -1.70 9.53
N ASP A 107 -24.34 -1.81 8.20
CA ASP A 107 -25.40 -2.28 7.31
C ASP A 107 -25.80 -3.73 7.64
N GLU A 108 -24.84 -4.60 7.93
CA GLU A 108 -25.09 -5.99 8.29
C GLU A 108 -25.81 -6.14 9.64
N TYR A 109 -25.46 -5.33 10.64
CA TYR A 109 -26.14 -5.32 11.93
C TYR A 109 -27.63 -4.97 11.77
N VAL A 110 -27.94 -4.02 10.90
CA VAL A 110 -29.33 -3.64 10.57
C VAL A 110 -30.07 -4.79 9.89
N VAL A 111 -29.43 -5.48 8.94
CA VAL A 111 -30.03 -6.63 8.23
C VAL A 111 -30.29 -7.79 9.18
N LEU A 112 -29.34 -8.15 10.05
CA LEU A 112 -29.50 -9.20 11.05
C LEU A 112 -30.61 -8.86 12.05
N ARG A 113 -30.72 -7.60 12.48
CA ARG A 113 -31.80 -7.15 13.36
C ARG A 113 -33.17 -7.31 12.69
N LYS A 114 -33.29 -6.94 11.42
CA LYS A 114 -34.53 -7.12 10.63
C LYS A 114 -34.89 -8.59 10.43
N PHE A 115 -33.89 -9.45 10.26
CA PHE A 115 -34.13 -10.89 10.15
C PHE A 115 -34.63 -11.46 11.48
N ASN A 116 -34.01 -11.08 12.59
CA ASN A 116 -34.42 -11.51 13.93
C ASN A 116 -35.80 -10.97 14.35
N SER A 117 -36.21 -9.79 13.86
CA SER A 117 -37.56 -9.26 14.07
C SER A 117 -38.61 -9.89 13.14
N GLY A 118 -38.20 -10.75 12.20
CA GLY A 118 -39.07 -11.36 11.20
C GLY A 118 -39.49 -10.41 10.06
N GLU A 119 -38.90 -9.22 9.97
CA GLU A 119 -39.17 -8.23 8.92
C GLU A 119 -38.63 -8.66 7.55
N ILE A 120 -37.57 -9.48 7.54
CA ILE A 120 -37.02 -10.07 6.32
C ILE A 120 -36.92 -11.58 6.48
N ASN A 121 -37.05 -12.31 5.37
CA ASN A 121 -37.00 -13.77 5.35
C ASN A 121 -35.60 -14.28 4.96
N GLU A 122 -35.43 -15.60 5.02
CA GLU A 122 -34.17 -16.29 4.73
C GLU A 122 -33.64 -16.01 3.31
N GLU A 123 -34.52 -15.90 2.31
CA GLU A 123 -34.12 -15.64 0.93
C GLU A 123 -33.56 -14.22 0.76
N LEU A 124 -34.15 -13.23 1.44
CA LEU A 124 -33.69 -11.84 1.38
C LEU A 124 -32.32 -11.65 2.06
N ILE A 125 -32.10 -12.26 3.22
CA ILE A 125 -30.79 -12.19 3.89
C ILE A 125 -29.72 -12.95 3.10
N ARG A 126 -30.07 -14.08 2.48
CA ARG A 126 -29.18 -14.81 1.57
C ARG A 126 -28.79 -13.97 0.35
N GLN A 127 -29.75 -13.28 -0.27
CA GLN A 127 -29.49 -12.41 -1.40
C GLN A 127 -28.59 -11.23 -1.02
N TYR A 128 -28.82 -10.59 0.14
CA TYR A 128 -27.96 -9.54 0.68
C TYR A 128 -26.49 -9.99 0.75
N TYR A 129 -26.23 -11.20 1.26
CA TYR A 129 -24.88 -11.73 1.39
C TYR A 129 -24.23 -12.13 0.06
N ILE A 130 -25.01 -12.65 -0.89
CA ILE A 130 -24.52 -12.93 -2.26
C ILE A 130 -24.07 -11.64 -2.93
N ASP A 131 -24.85 -10.56 -2.80
CA ASP A 131 -24.55 -9.29 -3.45
C ASP A 131 -23.34 -8.60 -2.78
N LYS A 132 -23.24 -8.67 -1.45
CA LYS A 132 -22.06 -8.18 -0.71
C LYS A 132 -20.78 -8.92 -1.07
N SER A 133 -20.84 -10.24 -1.26
CA SER A 133 -19.68 -11.00 -1.75
C SER A 133 -19.16 -10.47 -3.09
N LYS A 134 -20.05 -10.21 -4.05
CA LYS A 134 -19.65 -9.71 -5.38
C LYS A 134 -19.08 -8.29 -5.31
N GLU A 135 -19.57 -7.49 -4.36
CA GLU A 135 -19.02 -6.16 -4.10
C GLU A 135 -17.58 -6.28 -3.56
N LEU A 136 -17.34 -7.19 -2.61
CA LEU A 136 -16.01 -7.47 -2.05
C LEU A 136 -15.01 -7.97 -3.12
N ASP A 137 -15.43 -8.85 -4.02
CA ASP A 137 -14.58 -9.37 -5.11
C ASP A 137 -14.16 -8.28 -6.12
N ARG A 138 -14.90 -7.17 -6.21
CA ARG A 138 -14.53 -6.04 -7.08
C ARG A 138 -13.43 -5.16 -6.50
N TYR A 139 -13.12 -5.29 -5.22
CA TYR A 139 -11.99 -4.60 -4.60
C TYR A 139 -10.69 -5.37 -4.88
N SER A 140 -10.31 -5.51 -6.15
CA SER A 140 -8.96 -5.94 -6.52
C SER A 140 -8.05 -4.70 -6.56
N TYR A 141 -7.12 -4.61 -5.61
CA TYR A 141 -6.23 -3.47 -5.47
C TYR A 141 -5.03 -3.58 -6.40
N ASN A 142 -5.17 -3.09 -7.64
CA ASN A 142 -4.01 -2.76 -8.44
C ASN A 142 -3.37 -1.47 -7.91
N ILE A 143 -2.43 -1.60 -6.97
CA ILE A 143 -1.53 -0.51 -6.58
C ILE A 143 -0.45 -0.40 -7.67
N THR A 144 -0.84 0.17 -8.80
CA THR A 144 0.10 0.53 -9.87
C THR A 144 0.67 1.91 -9.59
N THR A 145 1.62 2.00 -8.67
CA THR A 145 2.58 3.10 -8.70
C THR A 145 3.50 2.85 -9.90
N PRO A 146 3.67 3.82 -10.82
CA PRO A 146 4.57 3.63 -11.95
C PRO A 146 6.01 3.42 -11.46
N ASP A 147 6.50 2.19 -11.48
CA ASP A 147 7.83 1.82 -10.96
C ASP A 147 9.00 2.42 -11.75
N TRP A 148 8.74 2.99 -12.93
CA TRP A 148 9.78 3.59 -13.78
C TRP A 148 10.51 4.75 -13.10
N PHE A 149 9.84 5.54 -12.26
CA PHE A 149 10.51 6.59 -11.47
C PHE A 149 11.48 6.00 -10.43
N THR A 150 11.18 4.82 -9.89
CA THR A 150 12.05 4.12 -8.93
C THR A 150 13.34 3.69 -9.61
N TRP A 151 13.23 3.18 -10.85
CA TRP A 151 14.39 2.81 -11.67
C TRP A 151 15.26 4.02 -12.05
N ILE A 152 14.66 5.19 -12.29
CA ILE A 152 15.41 6.43 -12.53
C ILE A 152 16.17 6.85 -11.27
N ALA A 153 15.51 6.89 -10.12
CA ALA A 153 16.16 7.25 -8.85
C ALA A 153 17.33 6.31 -8.53
N LEU A 154 17.14 5.01 -8.73
CA LEU A 154 18.18 4.00 -8.53
C LEU A 154 19.35 4.16 -9.51
N SER A 155 19.06 4.41 -10.79
CA SER A 155 20.11 4.60 -11.82
C SER A 155 20.97 5.82 -11.53
N LEU A 156 20.35 6.93 -11.07
CA LEU A 156 21.07 8.12 -10.64
C LEU A 156 21.93 7.87 -9.40
N LEU A 157 21.43 7.09 -8.45
CA LEU A 157 22.18 6.70 -7.26
C LEU A 157 23.41 5.87 -7.62
N ILE A 158 23.25 4.87 -8.49
CA ILE A 158 24.35 4.04 -8.98
C ILE A 158 25.37 4.89 -9.74
N ALA A 159 24.92 5.78 -10.64
CA ALA A 159 25.82 6.68 -11.36
C ALA A 159 26.61 7.59 -10.41
N SER A 160 25.95 8.10 -9.36
CA SER A 160 26.59 8.92 -8.32
C SER A 160 27.71 8.16 -7.58
N ILE A 161 27.48 6.88 -7.25
CA ILE A 161 28.47 6.01 -6.61
C ILE A 161 29.63 5.71 -7.56
N ILE A 162 29.34 5.35 -8.82
CA ILE A 162 30.38 5.07 -9.83
C ILE A 162 31.29 6.29 -10.01
N LEU A 163 30.71 7.49 -10.12
CA LEU A 163 31.50 8.71 -10.22
C LEU A 163 32.45 8.87 -9.03
N LEU A 164 31.98 8.66 -7.80
CA LEU A 164 32.85 8.75 -6.61
C LEU A 164 33.96 7.70 -6.57
N THR A 165 33.73 6.51 -7.16
CA THR A 165 34.80 5.48 -7.24
C THR A 165 35.88 5.81 -8.27
N LEU A 166 35.58 6.70 -9.23
CA LEU A 166 36.52 7.15 -10.26
C LEU A 166 37.26 8.44 -9.87
N ALA A 167 36.86 9.04 -8.76
CA ALA A 167 37.36 10.30 -8.24
C ALA A 167 38.59 10.07 -7.35
#